data_AF-A0A0K8TIQ4-F1
#
_entry.id   AF-A0A0K8TIQ4-F1
#
_cell.length_a   1.000
_cell.length_b   1.000
_cell.length_c   1.000
_cell.angle_alpha   90.00
_cell.angle_beta   90.00
_cell.angle_gamma   90.00
#
_symmetry.space_group_name_H-M   'P 1'
#
loop_
_entity.id
_entity.type
_entity.pdbx_description
1 polymer ?
#
loop_
_entity_poly.entity_id
_entity_poly.type
_entity_poly.pdbx_seq_one_letter_code
_entity_poly.pdbx_strand_id
1 'polypeptide(L)'
;ERTEHEFNGKLCFVIYMVIVAILLVNMLIAMMGNTYQKIAETRNEWQRQWARIVLVVERGVSPKERLTKLMWYSQPMSDGRRALVLRLNQSEEDKEEMKEILEMKRVHNRMEAKRKARDEKERLEREAAQPPPPHTPGKLQSANNINNLIDLNSPGVVEKKNNL
;
A
#
# COMPACT_ATOMS: atom_id res chain seq x y z
N GLU A 1 6.66 -53.16 -47.19
CA GLU A 1 7.21 -51.85 -46.75
C GLU A 1 6.21 -51.17 -45.81
N ARG A 2 6.19 -51.53 -44.54
CA ARG A 2 5.18 -51.01 -43.59
C ARG A 2 5.63 -51.30 -42.16
N THR A 3 6.51 -50.48 -41.57
CA THR A 3 6.80 -50.62 -40.12
C THR A 3 7.53 -49.43 -39.48
N GLU A 4 8.34 -48.65 -40.20
CA GLU A 4 9.13 -47.59 -39.56
C GLU A 4 8.34 -46.30 -39.28
N HIS A 5 7.43 -45.89 -40.17
CA HIS A 5 6.68 -44.65 -40.01
C HIS A 5 5.70 -44.66 -38.82
N GLU A 6 5.13 -45.83 -38.47
CA GLU A 6 4.22 -45.93 -37.33
C GLU A 6 4.96 -45.79 -35.99
N PHE A 7 6.18 -46.31 -35.89
CA PHE A 7 7.01 -46.18 -34.69
C PHE A 7 7.45 -44.73 -34.49
N ASN A 8 7.92 -44.08 -35.55
CA ASN A 8 8.34 -42.68 -35.52
C ASN A 8 7.17 -41.76 -35.15
N GLY A 9 5.96 -42.00 -35.67
CA GLY A 9 4.78 -41.23 -35.31
C GLY A 9 4.39 -41.38 -33.83
N LYS A 10 4.41 -42.60 -33.30
CA LYS A 10 4.13 -42.87 -31.88
C LYS A 10 5.17 -42.22 -30.96
N LEU A 11 6.44 -42.24 -31.35
CA LEU A 11 7.53 -41.62 -30.59
C LEU A 11 7.40 -40.09 -30.56
N CYS A 12 7.14 -39.45 -31.70
CA CYS A 12 6.88 -38.01 -31.77
C CYS A 12 5.67 -37.60 -30.92
N PHE A 13 4.61 -38.42 -30.91
CA PHE A 13 3.43 -38.17 -30.09
C PHE A 13 3.73 -38.24 -28.59
N VAL A 14 4.48 -39.25 -28.13
CA VAL A 14 4.85 -39.38 -26.72
C VAL A 14 5.75 -38.23 -26.28
N ILE A 15 6.75 -37.87 -27.09
CA ILE A 15 7.64 -36.72 -26.80
C ILE A 15 6.83 -35.42 -26.74
N TYR A 16 5.90 -35.21 -27.67
CA TYR A 16 5.01 -34.06 -27.66
C TYR A 16 4.17 -34.01 -26.38
N MET A 17 3.57 -35.13 -25.95
CA MET A 17 2.78 -35.18 -24.72
C MET A 17 3.60 -34.85 -23.48
N VAL A 18 4.85 -35.31 -23.41
CA VAL A 18 5.76 -34.99 -22.30
C VAL A 18 6.15 -33.51 -22.30
N ILE A 19 6.53 -32.96 -23.46
CA ILE A 19 6.92 -31.54 -23.56
C ILE A 19 5.74 -30.63 -23.22
N VAL A 20 4.55 -30.89 -23.75
CA VAL A 20 3.35 -30.08 -23.47
C VAL A 20 2.99 -30.14 -21.98
N ALA A 21 3.04 -31.32 -21.35
CA ALA A 21 2.76 -31.44 -19.93
C ALA A 21 3.73 -30.62 -19.07
N ILE A 22 5.03 -30.66 -19.37
CA ILE A 22 6.05 -29.89 -18.65
C ILE A 22 5.85 -28.38 -18.87
N LEU A 23 5.56 -27.93 -20.10
CA LEU A 23 5.32 -26.52 -20.41
C LEU A 23 4.07 -25.98 -19.69
N LEU A 24 2.97 -26.74 -19.67
CA LEU A 24 1.73 -26.33 -19.01
C LEU A 24 1.90 -26.19 -17.50
N VAL A 25 2.56 -27.17 -16.85
CA VAL A 25 2.80 -27.12 -15.40
C VAL A 25 3.71 -25.94 -15.04
N ASN A 26 4.78 -25.70 -15.82
CA ASN A 26 5.69 -24.59 -15.58
C ASN A 26 4.99 -23.23 -15.71
N MET A 27 4.11 -23.07 -16.70
CA MET A 27 3.36 -21.82 -16.89
C MET A 27 2.23 -21.64 -15.87
N LEU A 28 1.58 -22.74 -15.46
CA LEU A 28 0.55 -22.72 -14.43
C LEU A 28 1.12 -22.29 -13.08
N ILE A 29 2.25 -22.89 -12.67
CA ILE A 29 2.94 -22.52 -11.42
C ILE A 29 3.50 -21.10 -11.51
N ALA A 30 3.94 -20.62 -12.68
CA ALA A 30 4.39 -19.23 -12.82
C ALA A 30 3.25 -18.21 -12.64
N MET A 31 2.10 -18.43 -13.25
CA MET A 31 0.94 -17.54 -13.08
C MET A 31 0.35 -17.62 -11.67
N MET A 32 0.21 -18.84 -11.12
CA MET A 32 -0.25 -19.06 -9.75
C MET A 32 0.78 -18.54 -8.73
N GLY A 33 2.07 -18.73 -8.96
CA GLY A 33 3.15 -18.27 -8.10
C GLY A 33 3.20 -16.74 -8.02
N ASN A 34 3.03 -16.05 -9.15
CA ASN A 34 2.92 -14.59 -9.18
C ASN A 34 1.67 -14.09 -8.42
N THR A 35 0.53 -14.77 -8.54
CA THR A 35 -0.67 -14.39 -7.76
C THR A 35 -0.54 -14.75 -6.28
N TYR A 36 0.13 -15.84 -5.91
CA TYR A 36 0.41 -16.19 -4.51
C TYR A 36 1.32 -15.18 -3.84
N GLN A 37 2.37 -14.72 -4.53
CA GLN A 37 3.27 -13.70 -3.98
C GLN A 37 2.55 -12.36 -3.80
N LYS A 38 1.68 -11.99 -4.74
CA LYS A 38 0.79 -10.82 -4.64
C LYS A 38 -0.24 -10.94 -3.51
N ILE A 39 -0.71 -12.14 -3.20
CA ILE A 39 -1.62 -12.41 -2.06
C ILE A 39 -0.85 -12.36 -0.73
N ALA A 40 0.39 -12.86 -0.69
CA ALA A 40 1.24 -12.84 0.50
C ALA A 40 1.63 -11.41 0.93
N GLU A 41 1.82 -10.48 -0.01
CA GLU A 41 2.00 -9.05 0.30
C GLU A 41 0.78 -8.43 1.01
N THR A 42 -0.41 -9.01 0.82
CA THR A 42 -1.64 -8.60 1.51
C THR A 42 -1.79 -9.31 2.85
N ARG A 43 -0.76 -9.20 3.71
CA ARG A 43 -0.70 -9.80 5.06
C ARG A 43 -1.85 -9.39 5.98
N ASN A 44 -2.62 -8.35 5.64
CA ASN A 44 -3.67 -7.78 6.50
C ASN A 44 -5.12 -8.09 6.04
N GLU A 45 -5.33 -8.95 5.03
CA GLU A 45 -6.70 -9.33 4.62
C GLU A 45 -7.39 -10.18 5.69
N TRP A 46 -6.66 -11.05 6.39
CA TRP A 46 -7.24 -11.87 7.46
C TRP A 46 -7.75 -11.01 8.63
N GLN A 47 -7.01 -9.96 9.02
CA GLN A 47 -7.46 -9.01 10.03
C GLN A 47 -8.69 -8.22 9.57
N ARG A 48 -8.72 -7.84 8.28
CA ARG A 48 -9.86 -7.15 7.67
C ARG A 48 -11.11 -8.04 7.67
N GLN A 49 -10.97 -9.31 7.33
CA GLN A 49 -12.07 -10.28 7.39
C GLN A 49 -12.53 -10.52 8.83
N TRP A 50 -11.60 -10.68 9.77
CA TRP A 50 -11.91 -10.84 11.17
C TRP A 50 -12.67 -9.64 11.75
N ALA A 51 -12.19 -8.41 11.48
CA ALA A 51 -12.87 -7.18 11.89
C ALA A 51 -14.28 -7.06 11.29
N ARG A 52 -14.49 -7.47 10.03
CA ARG A 52 -15.81 -7.50 9.40
C ARG A 52 -16.75 -8.47 10.13
N ILE A 53 -16.30 -9.68 10.47
CA ILE A 53 -17.10 -10.67 11.20
C ILE A 53 -17.45 -10.15 12.59
N VAL A 54 -16.48 -9.63 13.34
CA VAL A 54 -16.71 -9.05 14.66
C VAL A 54 -17.75 -7.94 14.61
N LEU A 55 -17.65 -7.01 13.65
CA LEU A 55 -18.62 -5.92 13.49
C LEU A 55 -20.03 -6.40 13.13
N VAL A 56 -20.16 -7.48 12.35
CA VAL A 56 -21.47 -8.06 12.01
C VAL A 56 -22.07 -8.74 13.25
N VAL A 57 -21.27 -9.49 13.99
CA VAL A 57 -21.69 -10.16 15.24
C VAL A 57 -22.09 -9.13 16.30
N GLU A 58 -21.31 -8.05 16.49
CA GLU A 58 -21.63 -6.97 17.43
C GLU A 58 -22.92 -6.25 17.07
N ARG A 59 -23.23 -6.09 15.77
CA ARG A 59 -24.49 -5.52 15.31
C ARG A 59 -25.69 -6.42 15.59
N GLY A 60 -25.49 -7.74 15.69
CA GLY A 60 -26.53 -8.71 16.05
C GLY A 60 -26.95 -8.67 17.53
N VAL A 61 -26.19 -8.00 18.40
CA VAL A 61 -26.51 -7.87 19.84
C VAL A 61 -27.43 -6.67 20.09
N SER A 62 -28.38 -6.82 21.02
CA SER A 62 -29.34 -5.78 21.37
C SER A 62 -28.65 -4.48 21.86
N PRO A 63 -29.19 -3.28 21.55
CA PRO A 63 -28.52 -2.02 21.87
C PRO A 63 -28.25 -1.80 23.38
N LYS A 64 -29.13 -2.33 24.24
CA LYS A 64 -29.00 -2.22 25.70
C LYS A 64 -27.82 -3.04 26.23
N GLU A 65 -27.67 -4.27 25.73
CA GLU A 65 -26.56 -5.14 26.12
C GLU A 65 -25.22 -4.63 25.59
N ARG A 66 -25.20 -4.05 24.38
CA ARG A 66 -24.00 -3.44 23.80
C ARG A 66 -23.46 -2.29 24.67
N LEU A 67 -24.35 -1.41 25.14
CA LEU A 67 -23.96 -0.30 26.01
C LEU A 67 -23.41 -0.82 27.35
N THR A 68 -24.06 -1.83 27.93
CA THR A 68 -23.55 -2.49 29.14
C THR A 68 -22.16 -3.07 28.91
N LYS A 69 -21.94 -3.84 27.84
CA LYS A 69 -20.61 -4.39 27.53
C LYS A 69 -19.55 -3.31 27.32
N LEU A 70 -19.88 -2.20 26.66
CA LEU A 70 -18.98 -1.04 26.51
C LEU A 70 -18.62 -0.40 27.87
N MET A 71 -19.60 -0.27 28.77
CA MET A 71 -19.38 0.28 30.11
C MET A 71 -18.51 -0.63 30.98
N TRP A 72 -18.58 -1.95 30.78
CA TRP A 72 -17.76 -2.94 31.48
C TRP A 72 -16.29 -2.92 31.04
N TYR A 73 -16.01 -2.64 29.76
CA TYR A 73 -14.64 -2.60 29.24
C TYR A 73 -13.99 -1.21 29.31
N SER A 74 -14.75 -0.15 29.59
CA SER A 74 -14.22 1.22 29.65
C SER A 74 -13.82 1.64 31.07
N GLN A 75 -12.64 2.25 31.20
CA GLN A 75 -12.15 2.77 32.47
C GLN A 75 -12.57 4.24 32.65
N PRO A 76 -13.01 4.64 33.86
CA PRO A 76 -13.28 6.05 34.15
C PRO A 76 -11.97 6.83 34.27
N MET A 77 -11.83 7.90 33.49
CA MET A 77 -10.74 8.86 33.58
C MET A 77 -11.01 9.89 34.68
N SER A 78 -9.97 10.59 35.15
CA SER A 78 -10.09 11.67 36.14
C SER A 78 -10.99 12.83 35.70
N ASP A 79 -11.20 13.00 34.39
CA ASP A 79 -12.09 14.00 33.76
C ASP A 79 -13.56 13.52 33.65
N GLY A 80 -13.91 12.39 34.28
CA GLY A 80 -15.25 11.79 34.23
C GLY A 80 -15.62 11.12 32.90
N ARG A 81 -14.83 11.31 31.84
CA ARG A 81 -14.93 10.60 30.57
C ARG A 81 -14.46 9.15 30.73
N ARG A 82 -15.11 8.22 30.04
CA ARG A 82 -14.69 6.81 29.99
C ARG A 82 -13.88 6.54 28.73
N ALA A 83 -12.77 5.84 28.87
CA ALA A 83 -11.90 5.47 27.75
C ALA A 83 -11.51 4.00 27.82
N LEU A 84 -11.36 3.36 26.66
CA LEU A 84 -10.76 2.03 26.56
C LEU A 84 -9.24 2.21 26.46
N VAL A 85 -8.52 1.81 27.49
CA VAL A 85 -7.05 1.89 27.52
C VAL A 85 -6.49 0.57 27.01
N LEU A 86 -5.97 0.56 25.79
CA LEU A 86 -5.22 -0.58 25.26
C LEU A 86 -3.74 -0.36 25.52
N ARG A 87 -3.10 -1.27 26.27
CA ARG A 87 -1.64 -1.32 26.36
C ARG A 87 -1.14 -2.15 25.19
N LEU A 88 -0.57 -1.49 24.19
CA LEU A 88 0.03 -2.17 23.04
C LEU A 88 1.37 -2.74 23.48
N ASN A 89 1.41 -4.03 23.80
CA ASN A 89 2.66 -4.74 24.06
C ASN A 89 3.25 -5.15 22.71
N GLN A 90 3.87 -4.19 22.02
CA GLN A 90 4.61 -4.49 20.80
C GLN A 90 5.92 -5.16 21.20
N SER A 91 6.19 -6.34 20.64
CA SER A 91 7.52 -6.94 20.72
C SER A 91 8.54 -5.94 20.18
N GLU A 92 9.77 -5.98 20.69
CA GLU A 92 10.86 -5.17 20.13
C GLU A 92 11.04 -5.45 18.63
N GLU A 93 10.79 -6.69 18.22
CA GLU A 93 10.79 -7.15 16.81
C GLU A 93 9.72 -6.43 15.97
N ASP A 94 8.49 -6.25 16.49
CA ASP A 94 7.41 -5.55 15.77
C ASP A 94 7.72 -4.04 15.57
N LYS A 95 8.44 -3.45 16.52
CA LYS A 95 8.86 -2.04 16.43
C LYS A 95 9.99 -1.86 15.43
N GLU A 96 10.92 -2.80 15.37
CA GLU A 96 12.01 -2.81 14.40
C GLU A 96 11.48 -3.01 12.98
N GLU A 97 10.57 -3.95 12.74
CA GLU A 97 9.87 -4.12 11.46
C GLU A 97 9.15 -2.83 11.04
N MET A 98 8.41 -2.21 11.97
CA MET A 98 7.71 -0.95 11.70
C MET A 98 8.68 0.17 11.32
N LYS A 99 9.83 0.25 11.99
CA LYS A 99 10.86 1.26 11.71
C LYS A 99 11.50 1.04 10.35
N GLU A 100 11.83 -0.20 9.99
CA GLU A 100 12.40 -0.55 8.70
C GLU A 100 11.43 -0.23 7.56
N ILE A 101 10.15 -0.60 7.69
CA ILE A 101 9.11 -0.27 6.71
C ILE A 101 8.98 1.25 6.54
N LEU A 102 9.04 2.01 7.63
CA LEU A 102 8.96 3.46 7.59
C LEU A 102 10.19 4.08 6.90
N GLU A 103 11.38 3.54 7.15
CA GLU A 103 12.62 3.96 6.50
C GLU A 103 12.63 3.62 5.01
N MET A 104 12.21 2.41 4.64
CA MET A 104 12.05 1.99 3.25
C MET A 104 11.08 2.91 2.50
N LYS A 105 9.95 3.29 3.13
CA LYS A 105 8.97 4.22 2.55
C LYS A 105 9.53 5.64 2.40
N ARG A 106 10.34 6.12 3.35
CA ARG A 106 11.03 7.42 3.24
C ARG A 106 12.04 7.42 2.09
N VAL A 107 12.82 6.34 1.94
CA VAL A 107 13.81 6.21 0.86
C VAL A 107 13.10 6.15 -0.50
N HIS A 108 12.05 5.33 -0.62
CA HIS A 108 11.23 5.25 -1.82
C HIS A 108 10.66 6.62 -2.23
N ASN A 109 10.01 7.34 -1.30
CA ASN A 109 9.46 8.67 -1.57
C ASN A 109 10.53 9.69 -1.99
N ARG A 110 11.73 9.63 -1.39
CA ARG A 110 12.86 10.49 -1.79
C ARG A 110 13.33 10.14 -3.20
N MET A 111 13.40 8.87 -3.56
CA MET A 111 13.79 8.45 -4.90
C MET A 111 12.73 8.84 -5.93
N GLU A 112 11.44 8.67 -5.63
CA GLU A 112 10.35 9.11 -6.51
C GLU A 112 10.36 10.62 -6.73
N ALA A 113 10.57 11.42 -5.67
CA ALA A 113 10.69 12.87 -5.79
C ALA A 113 11.88 13.28 -6.67
N LYS A 114 13.03 12.61 -6.53
CA LYS A 114 14.20 12.84 -7.40
C LYS A 114 13.92 12.47 -8.85
N ARG A 115 13.20 11.36 -9.11
CA ARG A 115 12.80 10.95 -10.47
C ARG A 115 11.86 11.98 -11.09
N LYS A 116 10.82 12.42 -10.36
CA LYS A 116 9.90 13.45 -10.80
C LYS A 116 10.60 14.78 -11.10
N ALA A 117 11.53 15.22 -10.24
CA ALA A 117 12.30 16.43 -10.46
C ALA A 117 13.23 16.34 -11.69
N ARG A 118 13.81 15.16 -11.95
CA ARG A 118 14.62 14.91 -13.16
C ARG A 118 13.75 14.95 -14.41
N ASP A 119 12.60 14.29 -14.38
CA ASP A 119 11.66 14.27 -15.51
C ASP A 119 11.07 15.66 -15.78
N GLU A 120 10.78 16.45 -14.74
CA GLU A 120 10.34 17.84 -14.83
C GLU A 120 11.44 18.74 -15.41
N LYS A 121 12.69 18.57 -14.96
CA LYS A 121 13.83 19.28 -15.54
C LYS A 121 14.03 18.94 -17.01
N GLU A 122 13.96 17.66 -17.39
CA GLU A 122 14.04 17.24 -18.80
C GLU A 122 12.88 17.79 -19.64
N ARG A 123 11.67 17.92 -19.06
CA ARG A 123 10.52 18.56 -19.73
C ARG A 123 10.77 20.05 -19.96
N LEU A 124 11.22 20.77 -18.94
CA LEU A 124 11.56 22.20 -19.03
C LEU A 124 12.70 22.45 -20.02
N GLU A 125 13.71 21.58 -20.07
CA GLU A 125 14.81 21.66 -21.05
C GLU A 125 14.31 21.41 -22.49
N ARG A 126 13.36 20.49 -22.69
CA ARG A 126 12.73 20.28 -24.01
C ARG A 126 11.82 21.43 -24.42
N GLU A 127 11.12 22.03 -23.47
CA GLU A 127 10.26 23.20 -23.69
C GLU A 127 11.10 24.46 -23.98
N ALA A 128 12.26 24.60 -23.35
CA ALA A 128 13.24 25.65 -23.64
C ALA A 128 13.99 25.44 -24.97
N ALA A 129 14.09 24.18 -25.45
CA ALA A 129 14.69 23.84 -26.74
C ALA A 129 13.73 23.97 -27.93
N GLN A 130 12.42 24.14 -27.70
CA GLN A 130 11.48 24.57 -28.74
C GLN A 130 11.51 26.11 -28.84
N PRO A 131 11.63 26.69 -30.05
CA PRO A 131 11.49 28.13 -30.21
C PRO A 131 10.08 28.54 -29.73
N PRO A 132 9.95 29.65 -28.98
CA PRO A 132 8.67 30.04 -28.41
C PRO A 132 7.62 30.19 -29.52
N PRO A 133 6.39 29.67 -29.35
CA PRO A 133 5.31 30.01 -30.27
C PRO A 133 5.14 31.54 -30.28
N PRO A 134 4.86 32.16 -31.43
CA PRO A 134 4.80 33.60 -31.56
C PRO A 134 3.77 34.18 -30.57
N HIS A 135 4.26 34.88 -29.56
CA HIS A 135 3.42 35.65 -28.65
C HIS A 135 2.97 36.94 -29.34
N THR A 136 1.71 36.98 -29.72
CA THR A 136 0.93 38.21 -29.94
C THR A 136 0.85 38.97 -28.61
N PRO A 137 1.06 40.31 -28.58
CA PRO A 137 1.14 41.03 -27.32
C PRO A 137 -0.24 41.25 -26.70
N GLY A 138 -0.34 40.90 -25.41
CA GLY A 138 -1.18 41.62 -24.45
C GLY A 138 -2.54 41.01 -24.13
N LYS A 139 -2.62 40.36 -22.97
CA LYS A 139 -3.64 40.69 -21.95
C LYS A 139 -3.10 40.29 -20.57
N LEU A 140 -2.77 41.30 -19.76
CA LEU A 140 -2.66 41.15 -18.31
C LEU A 140 -4.00 40.61 -17.80
N GLN A 141 -4.00 39.43 -17.17
CA GLN A 141 -4.96 39.08 -16.14
C GLN A 141 -4.16 38.40 -15.03
N SER A 142 -3.74 39.21 -14.05
CA SER A 142 -4.42 39.35 -12.76
C SER A 142 -3.99 38.23 -11.82
N ALA A 143 -3.00 38.56 -11.00
CA ALA A 143 -2.62 37.82 -9.83
C ALA A 143 -3.86 37.64 -8.94
N ASN A 144 -4.29 36.39 -8.75
CA ASN A 144 -5.13 35.98 -7.63
C ASN A 144 -5.14 34.45 -7.53
N ASN A 145 -4.25 33.91 -6.69
CA ASN A 145 -4.60 32.72 -5.93
C ASN A 145 -3.96 32.82 -4.54
N ILE A 146 -4.64 33.57 -3.68
CA ILE A 146 -4.47 33.55 -2.23
C ILE A 146 -5.15 32.26 -1.76
N ASN A 147 -4.43 31.13 -1.75
CA ASN A 147 -4.86 29.90 -1.07
C ASN A 147 -3.64 29.04 -0.67
N ASN A 148 -2.67 29.65 0.01
CA ASN A 148 -1.62 28.89 0.69
C ASN A 148 -1.37 29.42 2.11
N LEU A 149 -2.45 29.78 2.80
CA LEU A 149 -2.44 30.05 4.23
C LEU A 149 -3.64 29.33 4.85
N ILE A 150 -3.39 28.60 5.94
CA ILE A 150 -4.25 27.62 6.64
C ILE A 150 -4.04 26.21 6.06
N ASP A 151 -3.21 25.35 6.66
CA ASP A 151 -3.47 24.81 7.99
C ASP A 151 -2.20 24.60 8.83
N LEU A 152 -2.06 25.42 9.87
CA LEU A 152 -1.30 25.13 11.07
C LEU A 152 -2.20 24.26 11.97
N ASN A 153 -2.11 22.94 11.89
CA ASN A 153 -2.44 22.09 13.05
C ASN A 153 -1.84 20.68 12.93
N SER A 154 -0.61 20.53 13.43
CA SER A 154 -0.14 19.24 13.95
C SER A 154 0.30 19.45 15.40
N PRO A 155 -0.27 18.70 16.37
CA PRO A 155 -0.05 18.94 17.79
C PRO A 155 1.34 18.48 18.25
N GLY A 156 2.05 19.40 18.91
CA GLY A 156 2.79 19.17 20.15
C GLY A 156 3.92 18.16 20.15
N VAL A 157 5.15 18.63 19.92
CA VAL A 157 6.35 18.08 20.59
C VAL A 157 6.83 19.15 21.57
N VAL A 158 6.50 18.96 22.85
CA VAL A 158 7.01 19.74 23.97
C VAL A 158 8.42 19.24 24.27
N GLU A 159 9.44 19.95 23.80
CA GLU A 159 10.82 19.73 24.23
C GLU A 159 11.09 20.58 25.48
N LYS A 160 11.19 19.91 26.62
CA LYS A 160 11.72 20.48 27.87
C LYS A 160 13.14 21.00 27.63
N LYS A 161 13.40 22.27 27.96
CA LYS A 161 14.72 22.72 28.41
C LYS A 161 14.58 23.59 29.65
N ASN A 162 15.06 23.04 30.76
CA ASN A 162 15.46 23.78 31.94
C ASN A 162 16.63 24.72 31.57
N ASN A 163 16.64 25.94 32.10
CA ASN A 163 17.83 26.58 32.68
C ASN A 163 17.49 27.99 33.22
N LEU A 164 17.91 28.18 34.48
CA LEU A 164 17.89 29.36 35.36
C LEU A 164 16.52 29.86 35.84
#